data_AF-A0A924CT62-F1
#
_entry.id   AF-A0A924CT62-F1
#
_cell.length_a   1.000
_cell.length_b   1.000
_cell.length_c   1.000
_cell.angle_alpha   90.00
_cell.angle_beta   90.00
_cell.angle_gamma   90.00
#
_symmetry.space_group_name_H-M   'P 1'
#
loop_
_entity.id
_entity.type
_entity.pdbx_description
1 polymer ?
#
loop_
_entity_poly.entity_id
_entity_poly.type
_entity_poly.pdbx_seq_one_letter_code
_entity_poly.pdbx_strand_id
1 'polypeptide(L)'
;DPARSFAIRSGLIIAVIGMGLAFLMTSPTAAQLSHFQGIAGAHTVGLPDGGPGLPLLGWSTVAGDLRIPHFVGMHAVQVIPIAALLLELGNRRVAALRDSGTRLGILVVIAALYLGVIAVLTLQALSGESIVHPDAAIATVSTVLFLAAAAACAVIVVRRKRLTTGTEGSLVTTSDAGL
;
A
#
# COMPACT_ATOMS: atom_id res chain seq x y z
N ASP A 1 -18.11 -0.92 -13.39
CA ASP A 1 -17.08 0.15 -13.28
C ASP A 1 -15.71 -0.51 -13.19
N PRO A 2 -14.82 -0.32 -14.18
CA PRO A 2 -13.45 -0.86 -14.19
C PRO A 2 -12.67 -0.59 -12.90
N ALA A 3 -12.86 0.60 -12.29
CA ALA A 3 -12.22 0.99 -11.04
C ALA A 3 -12.57 0.04 -9.88
N ARG A 4 -13.86 -0.29 -9.69
CA ARG A 4 -14.31 -1.20 -8.63
C ARG A 4 -13.82 -2.63 -8.84
N SER A 5 -13.91 -3.14 -10.07
CA SER A 5 -13.43 -4.49 -10.39
C SER A 5 -11.93 -4.62 -10.17
N PHE A 6 -11.15 -3.60 -10.51
CA PHE A 6 -9.72 -3.55 -10.22
C PHE A 6 -9.47 -3.56 -8.71
N ALA A 7 -10.13 -2.71 -7.94
CA ALA A 7 -9.95 -2.61 -6.48
C ALA A 7 -10.19 -3.93 -5.75
N ILE A 8 -11.25 -4.66 -6.12
CA ILE A 8 -11.55 -5.98 -5.52
C ILE A 8 -10.46 -7.00 -5.86
N ARG A 9 -10.05 -7.06 -7.14
CA ARG A 9 -9.03 -8.01 -7.60
C ARG A 9 -7.66 -7.72 -7.00
N SER A 10 -7.22 -6.46 -7.00
CA SER A 10 -5.93 -6.08 -6.44
C SER A 10 -5.91 -6.23 -4.91
N GLY A 11 -7.00 -5.88 -4.21
CA GLY A 11 -7.15 -6.15 -2.78
C GLY A 11 -7.01 -7.63 -2.44
N LEU A 12 -7.66 -8.51 -3.21
CA LEU A 12 -7.54 -9.96 -3.04
C LEU A 12 -6.11 -10.46 -3.30
N ILE A 13 -5.49 -10.06 -4.41
CA ILE A 13 -4.14 -10.48 -4.79
C ILE A 13 -3.13 -10.06 -3.71
N ILE A 14 -3.20 -8.81 -3.25
CA ILE A 14 -2.27 -8.30 -2.24
C ILE A 14 -2.52 -8.97 -0.88
N ALA A 15 -3.77 -9.29 -0.54
CA ALA A 15 -4.07 -10.06 0.66
C ALA A 15 -3.47 -11.48 0.60
N VAL A 16 -3.48 -12.13 -0.57
CA VAL A 16 -2.79 -13.41 -0.77
C VAL A 16 -1.29 -13.29 -0.60
N ILE A 17 -0.68 -12.21 -1.08
CA ILE A 17 0.74 -11.91 -0.81
C ILE A 17 0.96 -11.76 0.71
N GLY A 18 0.08 -11.04 1.39
CA GLY A 18 0.07 -10.91 2.86
C GLY A 18 0.00 -12.27 3.56
N MET A 19 -0.91 -13.14 3.15
CA MET A 19 -0.99 -14.53 3.64
C MET A 19 0.32 -15.29 3.43
N GLY A 20 0.95 -15.12 2.26
CA GLY A 20 2.25 -15.72 1.96
C GLY A 20 3.38 -15.30 2.91
N LEU A 21 3.33 -14.10 3.47
CA LEU A 21 4.32 -13.66 4.46
C LEU A 21 4.27 -14.46 5.77
N ALA A 22 3.16 -15.16 6.07
CA ALA A 22 3.06 -16.01 7.24
C ALA A 22 4.10 -17.16 7.21
N PHE A 23 4.49 -17.64 6.03
CA PHE A 23 5.50 -18.69 5.91
C PHE A 23 6.86 -18.27 6.48
N LEU A 24 7.20 -16.97 6.41
CA LEU A 24 8.42 -16.44 7.00
C LEU A 24 8.43 -16.55 8.54
N MET A 25 7.26 -16.52 9.18
CA MET A 25 7.12 -16.65 10.64
C MET A 25 7.19 -18.10 11.12
N THR A 26 6.92 -19.06 10.24
CA THR A 26 6.92 -20.50 10.58
C THR A 26 8.29 -21.15 10.45
N SER A 27 9.29 -20.40 9.94
CA SER A 27 10.64 -20.91 9.74
C SER A 27 11.39 -21.02 11.09
N PRO A 28 12.01 -22.17 11.42
CA PRO A 28 12.73 -22.34 12.68
C PRO A 28 13.94 -21.41 12.77
N THR A 29 14.16 -20.79 13.93
CA THR A 29 15.40 -20.07 14.23
C THR A 29 16.55 -21.05 14.53
N ALA A 30 17.80 -20.61 14.39
CA ALA A 30 18.98 -21.44 14.72
C ALA A 30 18.96 -21.93 16.17
N ALA A 31 18.47 -21.11 17.11
CA ALA A 31 18.29 -21.50 18.50
C ALA A 31 17.25 -22.64 18.65
N GLN A 32 16.12 -22.56 17.94
CA GLN A 32 15.09 -23.60 17.95
C GLN A 32 15.56 -24.91 17.30
N LEU A 33 16.44 -24.84 16.28
CA LEU A 33 17.06 -26.02 15.68
C LEU A 33 18.04 -26.71 16.64
N SER A 34 18.76 -25.94 17.46
CA SER A 34 19.70 -26.50 18.45
C SER A 34 19.01 -27.21 19.63
N HIS A 35 17.79 -26.77 19.98
CA HIS A 35 17.00 -27.30 21.09
C HIS A 35 15.51 -27.39 20.70
N PHE A 36 15.18 -28.34 19.82
CA PHE A 36 13.82 -28.45 19.29
C PHE A 36 12.82 -28.93 20.34
N GLN A 37 11.88 -28.05 20.73
CA GLN A 37 10.85 -28.31 21.74
C GLN A 37 9.46 -28.61 21.13
N GLY A 38 9.37 -28.95 19.84
CA GLY A 38 8.12 -29.32 19.17
C GLY A 38 7.33 -28.18 18.52
N ILE A 39 7.63 -26.91 18.84
CA ILE A 39 7.07 -25.71 18.18
C ILE A 39 8.22 -24.89 17.61
N ALA A 40 8.15 -24.54 16.32
CA ALA A 40 9.14 -23.74 15.63
C ALA A 40 8.49 -22.58 14.86
N GLY A 41 9.19 -21.45 14.82
CA GLY A 41 8.70 -20.19 14.28
C GLY A 41 9.04 -19.03 15.22
N ALA A 42 9.21 -17.85 14.64
CA ALA A 42 9.44 -16.60 15.35
C ALA A 42 8.82 -15.43 14.59
N HIS A 43 8.30 -14.46 15.33
CA HIS A 43 7.75 -13.24 14.76
C HIS A 43 8.81 -12.13 14.69
N THR A 44 9.72 -12.15 15.66
CA THR A 44 10.80 -11.19 15.85
C THR A 44 12.04 -11.66 15.10
N VAL A 45 12.70 -10.72 14.41
CA VAL A 45 13.93 -10.97 13.66
C VAL A 45 15.07 -10.18 14.31
N GLY A 46 16.19 -10.84 14.56
CA GLY A 46 17.36 -10.24 15.22
C GLY A 46 17.39 -10.40 16.74
N LEU A 47 16.25 -10.70 17.37
CA LEU A 47 16.14 -11.02 18.81
C LEU A 47 15.16 -12.18 19.03
N PRO A 48 15.26 -12.90 20.17
CA PRO A 48 14.25 -13.88 20.56
C PRO A 48 12.86 -13.24 20.67
N ASP A 49 11.82 -14.04 20.38
CA ASP A 49 10.44 -13.61 20.64
C ASP A 49 10.23 -13.33 22.13
N GLY A 50 9.54 -12.24 22.43
CA GLY A 50 9.34 -11.73 23.79
C GLY A 50 10.22 -10.51 24.08
N GLY A 51 9.66 -9.52 24.76
CA GLY A 51 10.33 -8.25 25.03
C GLY A 51 9.37 -7.05 24.92
N PRO A 52 9.90 -5.82 24.99
CA PRO A 52 9.11 -4.62 24.82
C PRO A 52 8.41 -4.60 23.45
N GLY A 53 7.10 -4.32 23.47
CA GLY A 53 6.28 -4.27 22.27
C GLY A 53 5.23 -3.18 22.34
N LEU A 54 4.69 -2.80 21.17
CA LEU A 54 3.63 -1.80 21.08
C LEU A 54 2.39 -2.26 21.87
N PRO A 55 1.70 -1.33 22.57
CA PRO A 55 0.48 -1.67 23.27
C PRO A 55 -0.56 -2.21 22.29
N LEU A 56 -1.36 -3.19 22.74
CA LEU A 56 -2.41 -3.90 21.97
C LEU A 56 -1.92 -4.86 20.88
N LEU A 57 -0.95 -4.45 20.06
CA LEU A 57 -0.48 -5.24 18.92
C LEU A 57 0.67 -6.18 19.30
N GLY A 58 1.42 -5.83 20.35
CA GLY A 58 2.57 -6.58 20.83
C GLY A 58 3.76 -6.59 19.88
N TRP A 59 3.76 -5.77 18.82
CA TRP A 59 4.83 -5.70 17.83
C TRP A 59 6.14 -5.21 18.46
N SER A 60 7.26 -5.85 18.16
CA SER A 60 8.55 -5.54 18.78
C SER A 60 8.97 -4.08 18.56
N THR A 61 9.33 -3.39 19.65
CA THR A 61 9.87 -2.01 19.60
C THR A 61 11.40 -1.97 19.59
N VAL A 62 12.06 -3.12 19.62
CA VAL A 62 13.52 -3.24 19.74
C VAL A 62 14.16 -4.05 18.61
N ALA A 63 13.35 -4.78 17.84
CA ALA A 63 13.79 -5.61 16.72
C ALA A 63 12.74 -5.62 15.62
N GLY A 64 13.09 -6.19 14.48
CA GLY A 64 12.20 -6.39 13.34
C GLY A 64 11.06 -7.34 13.69
N ASP A 65 9.87 -7.10 13.13
CA ASP A 65 8.68 -7.90 13.42
C ASP A 65 7.87 -8.18 12.15
N LEU A 66 7.85 -9.44 11.74
CA LEU A 66 7.16 -9.86 10.52
C LEU A 66 5.63 -9.78 10.64
N ARG A 67 5.07 -9.66 11.85
CA ARG A 67 3.61 -9.52 12.04
C ARG A 67 3.10 -8.25 11.40
N ILE A 68 3.92 -7.20 11.34
CA ILE A 68 3.56 -5.92 10.75
C ILE A 68 3.26 -6.06 9.25
N PRO A 69 4.21 -6.49 8.39
CA PRO A 69 3.93 -6.62 6.96
C PRO A 69 2.88 -7.69 6.65
N HIS A 70 2.80 -8.78 7.43
CA HIS A 70 1.73 -9.77 7.30
C HIS A 70 0.34 -9.16 7.59
N PHE A 71 0.18 -8.49 8.73
CA PHE A 71 -1.06 -7.82 9.12
C PHE A 71 -1.47 -6.79 8.07
N VAL A 72 -0.56 -5.91 7.66
CA VAL A 72 -0.83 -4.92 6.62
C VAL A 72 -1.24 -5.60 5.31
N GLY A 73 -0.54 -6.67 4.91
CA GLY A 73 -0.91 -7.47 3.74
C GLY A 73 -2.34 -7.99 3.80
N MET A 74 -2.73 -8.63 4.91
CA MET A 74 -4.08 -9.17 5.12
C MET A 74 -5.18 -8.09 4.99
N HIS A 75 -4.90 -6.86 5.41
CA HIS A 75 -5.87 -5.78 5.39
C HIS A 75 -6.06 -5.15 4.00
N ALA A 76 -5.29 -5.55 2.98
CA ALA A 76 -5.45 -5.03 1.62
C ALA A 76 -6.86 -5.25 1.05
N VAL A 77 -7.47 -6.39 1.38
CA VAL A 77 -8.84 -6.73 0.94
C VAL A 77 -9.90 -5.80 1.53
N GLN A 78 -9.59 -5.11 2.63
CA GLN A 78 -10.46 -4.11 3.25
C GLN A 78 -10.11 -2.71 2.76
N VAL A 79 -8.83 -2.35 2.83
CA VAL A 79 -8.37 -0.97 2.57
C VAL A 79 -8.57 -0.55 1.12
N ILE A 80 -8.26 -1.42 0.15
CA ILE A 80 -8.32 -1.05 -1.27
C ILE A 80 -9.78 -0.86 -1.75
N PRO A 81 -10.74 -1.75 -1.41
CA PRO A 81 -12.16 -1.48 -1.72
C PRO A 81 -12.72 -0.25 -1.00
N ILE A 82 -12.33 0.00 0.26
CA ILE A 82 -12.73 1.23 0.96
C ILE A 82 -12.18 2.46 0.23
N ALA A 83 -10.93 2.44 -0.22
CA ALA A 83 -10.36 3.53 -1.00
C ALA A 83 -11.16 3.78 -2.29
N ALA A 84 -11.58 2.72 -3.01
CA ALA A 84 -12.43 2.86 -4.19
C ALA A 84 -13.79 3.50 -3.86
N LEU A 85 -14.41 3.12 -2.74
CA LEU A 85 -15.65 3.73 -2.26
C LEU A 85 -15.47 5.21 -1.92
N LEU A 86 -14.39 5.56 -1.23
CA LEU A 86 -14.07 6.95 -0.87
C LEU A 86 -13.85 7.83 -2.12
N LEU A 87 -13.15 7.31 -3.13
CA LEU A 87 -12.99 8.01 -4.40
C LEU A 87 -14.33 8.26 -5.08
N GLU A 88 -15.22 7.26 -5.08
CA GLU A 88 -16.57 7.40 -5.64
C GLU A 88 -17.44 8.41 -4.89
N LEU A 89 -17.40 8.42 -3.55
CA LEU A 89 -18.08 9.44 -2.75
C LEU A 89 -17.49 10.84 -3.02
N GLY A 90 -16.19 10.91 -3.30
CA GLY A 90 -15.47 12.12 -3.71
C GLY A 90 -15.94 12.74 -5.03
N ASN A 91 -16.59 11.98 -5.92
CA ASN A 91 -17.13 12.45 -7.21
C ASN A 91 -18.10 13.63 -7.08
N ARG A 92 -18.71 13.79 -5.90
CA ARG A 92 -19.61 14.90 -5.61
C ARG A 92 -18.87 16.23 -5.43
N ARG A 93 -17.63 16.19 -4.94
CA ARG A 93 -16.82 17.38 -4.63
C ARG A 93 -15.74 17.65 -5.68
N VAL A 94 -15.20 16.60 -6.30
CA VAL A 94 -14.10 16.71 -7.26
C VAL A 94 -14.56 16.20 -8.62
N ALA A 95 -14.77 17.14 -9.56
CA ALA A 95 -15.26 16.82 -10.91
C ALA A 95 -14.38 15.80 -11.64
N ALA A 96 -13.05 15.84 -11.43
CA ALA A 96 -12.12 14.89 -12.03
C ALA A 96 -12.38 13.43 -11.64
N LEU A 97 -12.95 13.17 -10.45
CA LEU A 97 -13.22 11.81 -9.99
C LEU A 97 -14.50 11.21 -10.62
N ARG A 98 -15.37 12.02 -11.24
CA ARG A 98 -16.54 11.51 -11.97
C ARG A 98 -16.14 10.56 -13.11
N ASP A 99 -14.96 10.77 -13.66
CA ASP A 99 -14.37 9.92 -14.67
C ASP A 99 -13.86 8.59 -14.09
N SER A 100 -14.32 7.46 -14.66
CA SER A 100 -13.89 6.12 -14.25
C SER A 100 -12.39 5.88 -14.50
N GLY A 101 -11.83 6.43 -15.58
CA GLY A 101 -10.40 6.31 -15.89
C GLY A 101 -9.49 6.97 -14.85
N THR A 102 -9.88 8.15 -14.37
CA THR A 102 -9.17 8.87 -13.30
C THR A 102 -9.20 8.09 -11.99
N ARG A 103 -10.37 7.55 -11.60
CA ARG A 103 -10.50 6.70 -10.40
C ARG A 103 -9.67 5.43 -10.52
N LEU A 104 -9.69 4.77 -11.67
CA LEU A 104 -8.87 3.59 -11.93
C LEU A 104 -7.37 3.92 -11.81
N GLY A 105 -6.91 5.01 -12.43
CA GLY A 105 -5.51 5.43 -12.35
C GLY A 105 -5.06 5.69 -10.92
N ILE A 106 -5.88 6.38 -10.12
CA ILE A 106 -5.58 6.60 -8.69
C ILE A 106 -5.56 5.28 -7.92
N LEU A 107 -6.49 4.36 -8.19
CA LEU A 107 -6.49 3.04 -7.54
C LEU A 107 -5.27 2.19 -7.90
N VAL A 108 -4.76 2.29 -9.12
CA VAL A 108 -3.50 1.64 -9.51
C VAL A 108 -2.34 2.19 -8.67
N VAL A 109 -2.26 3.52 -8.50
CA VAL A 109 -1.24 4.16 -7.64
C VAL A 109 -1.39 3.71 -6.18
N ILE A 110 -2.63 3.66 -5.65
CA ILE A 110 -2.89 3.20 -4.28
C ILE A 110 -2.47 1.74 -4.11
N ALA A 111 -2.82 0.85 -5.04
CA ALA A 111 -2.44 -0.56 -4.97
C ALA A 111 -0.91 -0.74 -5.05
N ALA A 112 -0.24 0.01 -5.92
CA ALA A 112 1.22 0.00 -6.02
C ALA A 112 1.90 0.54 -4.75
N LEU A 113 1.40 1.64 -4.19
CA LEU A 113 1.87 2.19 -2.91
C LEU A 113 1.69 1.17 -1.78
N TYR A 114 0.51 0.54 -1.69
CA TYR A 114 0.22 -0.44 -0.65
C TYR A 114 1.17 -1.65 -0.72
N LEU A 115 1.40 -2.16 -1.93
CA LEU A 115 2.37 -3.24 -2.14
C LEU A 115 3.80 -2.79 -1.82
N GLY A 116 4.17 -1.57 -2.19
CA GLY A 116 5.47 -0.98 -1.85
C GLY A 116 5.67 -0.84 -0.34
N VAL A 117 4.64 -0.43 0.41
CA VAL A 117 4.66 -0.37 1.88
C VAL A 117 4.87 -1.75 2.47
N ILE A 118 4.15 -2.78 1.99
CA ILE A 118 4.37 -4.16 2.44
C ILE A 118 5.81 -4.59 2.18
N ALA A 119 6.36 -4.29 1.00
CA ALA A 119 7.74 -4.63 0.66
C ALA A 119 8.75 -3.95 1.58
N VAL A 120 8.61 -2.64 1.82
CA VAL A 120 9.48 -1.89 2.73
C VAL A 120 9.40 -2.43 4.16
N LEU A 121 8.19 -2.67 4.67
CA LEU A 121 7.99 -3.24 6.01
C LEU A 121 8.58 -4.65 6.13
N THR A 122 8.49 -5.46 5.06
CA THR A 122 9.08 -6.79 5.03
C THR A 122 10.60 -6.72 5.07
N LEU A 123 11.20 -5.84 4.27
CA LEU A 123 12.65 -5.64 4.25
C LEU A 123 13.15 -5.08 5.59
N GLN A 124 12.45 -4.10 6.16
CA GLN A 124 12.77 -3.54 7.49
C GLN A 124 12.72 -4.64 8.56
N ALA A 125 11.66 -5.44 8.58
CA ALA A 125 11.54 -6.54 9.53
C ALA A 125 12.64 -7.59 9.34
N LEU A 126 12.96 -7.98 8.10
CA LEU A 126 14.03 -8.94 7.80
C LEU A 126 15.43 -8.41 8.12
N SER A 127 15.64 -7.10 8.06
CA SER A 127 16.87 -6.44 8.52
C SER A 127 16.99 -6.41 10.06
N GLY A 128 15.95 -6.85 10.79
CA GLY A 128 15.91 -6.81 12.25
C GLY A 128 15.69 -5.41 12.82
N GLU A 129 15.28 -4.44 11.99
CA GLU A 129 15.02 -3.07 12.43
C GLU A 129 13.62 -2.92 13.02
N SER A 130 13.53 -2.25 14.16
CA SER A 130 12.23 -1.95 14.75
C SER A 130 11.47 -0.88 13.96
N ILE A 131 10.14 -1.00 13.96
CA ILE A 131 9.24 -0.02 13.35
C ILE A 131 9.33 1.37 13.99
N VAL A 132 9.73 1.45 15.26
CA VAL A 132 9.85 2.73 15.98
C VAL A 132 11.19 3.43 15.76
N HIS A 133 12.19 2.70 15.28
CA HIS A 133 13.54 3.21 15.02
C HIS A 133 14.04 2.71 13.65
N PRO A 134 13.41 3.13 12.54
CA PRO A 134 13.87 2.78 11.20
C PRO A 134 15.22 3.44 10.91
N ASP A 135 16.08 2.74 10.17
CA ASP A 135 17.28 3.35 9.61
C ASP A 135 16.93 4.47 8.60
N ALA A 136 17.88 5.38 8.39
CA ALA A 136 17.77 6.48 7.45
C ALA A 136 17.43 6.02 6.02
N ALA A 137 17.93 4.86 5.59
CA ALA A 137 17.62 4.31 4.27
C ALA A 137 16.13 3.93 4.16
N ILE A 138 15.59 3.20 5.14
CA ILE A 138 14.18 2.80 5.18
C ILE A 138 13.27 4.03 5.26
N ALA A 139 13.63 5.02 6.09
CA ALA A 139 12.90 6.27 6.21
C ALA A 139 12.89 7.06 4.88
N THR A 140 14.04 7.13 4.19
CA THR A 140 14.16 7.82 2.90
C THR A 140 13.35 7.13 1.82
N VAL A 141 13.48 5.81 1.68
CA VAL A 141 12.73 5.02 0.68
C VAL A 141 11.23 5.16 0.91
N SER A 142 10.78 5.08 2.16
CA SER A 142 9.36 5.29 2.52
C SER A 142 8.89 6.68 2.10
N THR A 143 9.64 7.72 2.46
CA THR A 143 9.29 9.11 2.12
C THR A 143 9.20 9.32 0.61
N VAL A 144 10.18 8.84 -0.15
CA VAL A 144 10.20 8.93 -1.62
C VAL A 144 9.01 8.19 -2.21
N LEU A 145 8.68 7.00 -1.70
CA LEU A 145 7.54 6.22 -2.16
C LEU A 145 6.21 6.97 -1.99
N PHE A 146 5.98 7.56 -0.81
CA PHE A 146 4.77 8.36 -0.55
C PHE A 146 4.71 9.64 -1.40
N LEU A 147 5.84 10.35 -1.56
CA LEU A 147 5.92 11.54 -2.41
C LEU A 147 5.66 11.21 -3.89
N ALA A 148 6.24 10.11 -4.39
CA ALA A 148 6.02 9.66 -5.76
C ALA A 148 4.55 9.28 -6.00
N ALA A 149 3.90 8.59 -5.06
CA ALA A 149 2.49 8.27 -5.15
C ALA A 149 1.61 9.53 -5.15
N ALA A 150 1.90 10.50 -4.27
CA ALA A 150 1.18 11.78 -4.22
C ALA A 150 1.33 12.57 -5.52
N ALA A 151 2.56 12.65 -6.06
CA ALA A 151 2.85 13.30 -7.33
C ALA A 151 2.10 12.62 -8.50
N ALA A 152 2.10 11.28 -8.55
CA ALA A 152 1.38 10.51 -9.58
C ALA A 152 -0.13 10.80 -9.54
N CYS A 153 -0.74 10.78 -8.36
CA CYS A 153 -2.15 11.14 -8.18
C CYS A 153 -2.45 12.57 -8.65
N ALA A 154 -1.60 13.54 -8.29
CA ALA A 154 -1.75 14.93 -8.73
C ALA A 154 -1.66 15.05 -10.26
N VAL A 155 -0.69 14.38 -10.89
CA VAL A 155 -0.53 14.35 -12.35
C VAL A 155 -1.76 13.76 -13.03
N ILE A 156 -2.31 12.65 -12.53
CA ILE A 156 -3.51 12.00 -13.07
C ILE A 156 -4.69 12.99 -13.05
N VAL A 157 -4.92 13.67 -11.93
CA VAL A 157 -6.01 14.65 -11.78
C VAL A 157 -5.81 15.86 -12.69
N VAL A 158 -4.59 16.42 -12.77
CA VAL A 158 -4.29 17.60 -13.59
C VAL A 158 -4.40 17.30 -15.09
N ARG A 159 -3.89 16.14 -15.54
CA ARG A 159 -3.98 15.74 -16.95
C ARG A 159 -5.43 15.61 -17.39
N ARG A 160 -6.31 15.07 -16.54
CA ARG A 160 -7.74 14.95 -16.88
C ARG A 160 -8.43 16.30 -17.00
N LYS A 161 -8.14 17.25 -16.10
CA LYS A 161 -8.66 18.63 -16.18
C LYS A 161 -8.28 19.31 -17.51
N ARG A 162 -7.04 19.11 -17.98
CA ARG A 162 -6.57 19.71 -19.25
C ARG A 162 -7.28 19.13 -20.47
N LEU A 163 -7.58 17.84 -20.46
CA LEU A 163 -8.32 17.19 -21.55
C LEU A 163 -9.76 17.70 -21.63
N THR A 164 -10.44 17.90 -20.49
CA THR A 164 -11.82 18.42 -20.50
C THR A 164 -11.90 19.86 -21.00
N THR A 165 -10.95 20.74 -20.60
CA THR A 165 -10.94 22.14 -21.06
C THR A 165 -10.54 22.29 -22.53
N GLY A 166 -9.68 21.41 -23.05
CA GLY A 166 -9.24 21.45 -24.45
C GLY A 166 -10.34 21.03 -25.44
N THR A 167 -11.18 20.06 -25.06
CA THR A 167 -12.32 19.63 -25.90
C THR A 167 -13.40 20.71 -25.98
N GLU A 168 -13.69 21.42 -24.89
CA GLU A 168 -14.65 22.54 -24.88
C GLU A 168 -14.17 23.69 -25.78
N GLY A 169 -12.88 24.06 -25.73
CA GLY A 169 -12.32 25.13 -26.57
C GLY A 169 -12.29 24.82 -28.08
N SER A 170 -12.16 23.54 -28.46
CA SER A 170 -12.18 23.13 -29.86
C SER A 170 -13.58 23.19 -30.47
N LEU A 171 -14.63 22.88 -29.70
CA LEU A 171 -16.02 22.91 -30.17
C LEU A 171 -16.53 24.34 -30.39
N VAL A 172 -16.10 25.28 -29.56
CA VAL A 172 -16.45 26.72 -29.70
C VAL A 172 -15.83 27.31 -30.96
N THR A 173 -14.55 27.05 -31.22
CA THR A 173 -13.84 27.59 -32.40
C THR A 173 -14.43 27.10 -33.73
N THR A 174 -14.93 25.85 -33.79
CA THR A 174 -15.57 25.31 -34.99
C THR A 174 -16.97 25.86 -35.26
N SER A 175 -17.67 26.36 -34.24
CA SER A 175 -19.01 26.97 -34.40
C SER A 175 -18.93 28.38 -34.99
N ASP A 176 -17.88 29.13 -34.69
CA ASP A 176 -17.71 30.53 -35.13
C ASP A 176 -17.05 30.66 -36.52
N ALA A 177 -16.44 29.59 -37.03
CA ALA A 177 -15.82 29.57 -38.36
C ALA A 177 -16.81 29.23 -39.51
N GLY A 178 -18.11 29.12 -39.20
CA GLY A 178 -19.17 28.74 -40.12
C GLY A 178 -20.20 29.84 -40.38
N LEU A 179 -19.75 31.06 -40.68
CA LEU A 179 -20.53 32.17 -41.26
C LEU A 179 -19.67 32.92 -42.27
#